data_AF-A0A3D5X8Y5-F1
#
_entry.id   AF-A0A3D5X8Y5-F1
#
_cell.length_a   1.000
_cell.length_b   1.000
_cell.length_c   1.000
_cell.angle_alpha   90.00
_cell.angle_beta   90.00
_cell.angle_gamma   90.00
#
_symmetry.space_group_name_H-M   'P 1'
#
loop_
_entity.id
_entity.type
_entity.pdbx_description
1 polymer ?
#
loop_
_entity_poly.entity_id
_entity_poly.type
_entity_poly.pdbx_seq_one_letter_code
_entity_poly.pdbx_strand_id
1 'polypeptide(L)' 'ALPILEECPGITVYRTFQSPYYKVSVGDFRSRDEALKQLKRLSRKYPKAFIVGEWINFPSLD' A
#
# COMPACT_ATOMS: atom_id res chain seq x y z
N ALA A 1 -8.44 -2.01 14.91
CA ALA A 1 -8.18 -2.16 13.47
C ALA A 1 -6.90 -1.42 13.11
N LEU A 2 -6.17 -1.81 12.06
CA LEU A 2 -5.03 -1.01 11.59
C LEU A 2 -5.59 0.29 10.97
N PRO A 3 -5.24 1.49 11.48
CA PRO A 3 -5.85 2.75 11.05
C PRO A 3 -5.80 2.97 9.52
N ILE A 4 -4.76 2.44 8.88
CA ILE A 4 -4.51 2.60 7.44
C ILE A 4 -5.62 2.04 6.54
N LEU A 5 -6.42 1.09 7.02
CA LEU A 5 -7.55 0.53 6.26
C LEU A 5 -8.71 1.53 6.09
N GLU A 6 -8.91 2.39 7.09
CA GLU A 6 -9.95 3.44 7.05
C GLU A 6 -9.46 4.69 6.29
N GLU A 7 -8.14 4.87 6.19
CA GLU A 7 -7.51 6.07 5.63
C GLU A 7 -7.24 5.99 4.13
N CYS A 8 -7.36 4.80 3.54
CA CYS A 8 -7.12 4.55 2.11
C CYS A 8 -8.40 4.09 1.38
N PRO A 9 -9.50 4.88 1.38
CA PRO A 9 -10.73 4.47 0.71
C PRO A 9 -10.50 4.33 -0.79
N GLY A 10 -10.96 3.20 -1.36
CA GLY A 10 -10.82 2.90 -2.78
C GLY A 10 -9.43 2.44 -3.22
N ILE A 11 -8.51 2.19 -2.28
CA ILE A 11 -7.19 1.63 -2.57
C ILE A 11 -7.09 0.27 -1.91
N THR A 12 -6.63 -0.74 -2.65
CA THR A 12 -6.44 -2.08 -2.10
C THR A 12 -5.42 -2.06 -0.96
N VAL A 13 -5.74 -2.67 0.18
CA VAL A 13 -4.81 -2.80 1.30
C VAL A 13 -4.60 -4.28 1.59
N TYR A 14 -3.34 -4.70 1.52
CA TYR A 14 -2.93 -6.07 1.81
C TYR A 14 -2.29 -6.14 3.18
N ARG A 15 -2.61 -7.19 3.94
CA ARG A 15 -1.96 -7.51 5.21
C ARG A 15 -1.38 -8.90 5.13
N THR A 16 -0.06 -9.01 5.28
CA THR A 16 0.65 -10.29 5.27
C THR A 16 1.36 -10.44 6.60
N PHE A 17 1.20 -11.59 7.27
CA PHE A 17 1.99 -11.88 8.46
C PHE A 17 3.39 -12.33 8.05
N GLN A 18 4.41 -11.60 8.51
CA GLN A 18 5.82 -11.96 8.36
C GLN A 18 6.47 -11.85 9.73
N SER A 19 6.58 -13.00 10.40
CA SER A 19 7.07 -13.07 11.78
C SER A 19 8.33 -12.21 11.98
N PRO A 20 8.36 -11.35 13.02
CA PRO A 20 7.38 -11.20 14.09
C PRO A 20 6.32 -10.10 13.85
N TYR A 21 6.23 -9.55 12.63
CA TYR A 21 5.42 -8.37 12.33
C TYR A 21 4.32 -8.64 11.28
N TYR A 22 3.43 -7.68 11.10
CA TYR A 22 2.54 -7.65 9.95
C TYR A 22 3.08 -6.65 8.93
N LYS A 23 3.32 -7.13 7.72
CA LYS A 23 3.55 -6.28 6.55
C LYS A 23 2.19 -5.75 6.08
N VAL A 24 2.12 -4.44 5.86
CA VAL A 24 0.94 -3.80 5.26
C VAL A 24 1.37 -3.13 3.98
N SER A 25 0.82 -3.57 2.86
CA SER A 25 1.04 -2.99 1.54
C SER A 25 -0.23 -2.27 1.09
N VAL A 26 -0.08 -1.12 0.42
CA VAL A 26 -1.20 -0.28 -0.03
C VAL A 26 -1.06 -0.04 -1.51
N GLY A 27 -2.11 -0.39 -2.25
CA GLY A 27 -2.28 -0.15 -3.68
C GLY A 27 -1.61 -1.17 -4.58
N ASP A 28 -2.12 -1.24 -5.81
CA ASP A 28 -1.60 -2.01 -6.94
C ASP A 28 -1.07 -1.03 -7.99
N PHE A 29 -0.01 -0.29 -7.65
CA PHE A 29 0.53 0.76 -8.53
C PHE A 29 1.30 0.15 -9.69
N ARG A 30 0.96 0.54 -10.92
CA ARG A 30 1.61 0.03 -12.14
C ARG A 30 2.89 0.79 -12.47
N SER A 31 3.08 1.96 -11.88
CA SER A 31 4.29 2.76 -12.05
C SER A 31 4.86 3.26 -10.72
N ARG A 32 6.18 3.49 -10.70
CA ARG A 32 6.87 4.09 -9.56
C ARG A 32 6.35 5.51 -9.24
N ASP A 33 5.92 6.26 -10.25
CA ASP A 33 5.42 7.63 -10.08
C ASP A 33 4.08 7.64 -9.31
N GLU A 34 3.14 6.74 -9.65
CA GLU A 34 1.89 6.54 -8.91
C GLU A 34 2.17 6.18 -7.45
N ALA A 35 3.07 5.21 -7.22
CA ALA A 35 3.46 4.80 -5.88
C ALA A 35 4.11 5.95 -5.10
N LEU A 36 4.93 6.78 -5.75
CA LEU A 36 5.58 7.93 -5.13
C LEU A 36 4.58 9.02 -4.72
N LYS A 37 3.59 9.31 -5.57
CA LYS A 37 2.50 10.25 -5.23
C LYS A 37 1.78 9.79 -3.97
N GLN A 38 1.53 8.48 -3.85
CA GLN A 38 0.82 7.95 -2.70
C GLN A 38 1.70 7.87 -1.44
N LEU A 39 2.97 7.50 -1.58
CA LEU A 39 3.93 7.54 -0.50
C LEU A 39 4.06 8.97 0.08
N LYS A 40 4.11 10.02 -0.77
CA LYS A 40 4.16 11.40 -0.29
C LYS A 40 2.96 11.75 0.60
N ARG A 41 1.75 11.27 0.26
CA ARG A 41 0.54 11.49 1.08
C ARG A 41 0.62 10.73 2.40
N LEU A 42 1.05 9.47 2.37
CA LEU A 42 1.15 8.61 3.55
C LEU A 42 2.31 9.01 4.48
N SER A 43 3.39 9.57 3.95
CA SER A 43 4.62 9.89 4.69
C SER A 43 4.40 10.81 5.90
N ARG A 44 3.36 11.65 5.87
CA ARG A 44 3.00 12.53 6.99
C ARG A 44 2.60 11.76 8.25
N LYS A 45 1.95 10.60 8.08
CA LYS A 45 1.47 9.75 9.19
C LYS A 45 2.32 8.49 9.36
N TYR A 46 2.87 7.99 8.26
CA TYR A 46 3.69 6.79 8.17
C TYR A 46 5.07 7.15 7.60
N PRO A 47 5.93 7.83 8.37
CA PRO A 47 7.22 8.33 7.87
C PRO A 47 8.21 7.21 7.51
N LYS A 48 7.98 5.99 8.02
CA LYS A 48 8.77 4.80 7.70
C LYS A 48 8.22 4.01 6.50
N ALA A 49 7.17 4.47 5.84
CA ALA A 49 6.66 3.84 4.64
C ALA A 49 7.67 3.98 3.49
N PHE A 50 7.72 2.97 2.62
CA PHE A 50 8.61 2.94 1.46
C PHE A 50 7.91 2.23 0.29
N ILE A 51 8.40 2.46 -0.92
CA ILE A 51 7.91 1.78 -2.12
C ILE A 51 8.55 0.39 -2.19
N VAL A 52 7.72 -0.63 -2.38
CA VAL A 52 8.15 -2.01 -2.63
C VAL A 52 7.73 -2.43 -4.05
N GLY A 53 8.61 -3.14 -4.75
CA GLY A 53 8.29 -3.76 -6.05
C GLY A 53 7.88 -5.21 -5.85
N GLU A 54 6.58 -5.47 -5.82
CA GLU A 54 6.01 -6.81 -5.67
C GLU A 54 5.03 -7.10 -6.81
N TRP A 55 4.65 -8.38 -6.96
CA TRP A 55 3.56 -8.76 -7.85
C TRP A 55 2.26 -8.13 -7.34
N ILE A 56 1.64 -7.31 -8.18
CA ILE A 56 0.37 -6.64 -7.90
C ILE A 56 -0.80 -7.43 -8.47
N ASN A 57 -1.99 -7.25 -7.90
CA ASN A 57 -3.19 -7.80 -8.51
C ASN A 57 -3.73 -6.81 -9.53
N PHE A 58 -3.82 -7.27 -10.79
CA PHE A 58 -4.49 -6.48 -11.81
C PHE A 58 -6.01 -6.58 -11.61
N PRO A 59 -6.76 -5.48 -11.83
CA PRO A 59 -8.21 -5.55 -11.86
C PRO A 59 -8.66 -6.50 -12.97
N SER A 60 -9.82 -7.13 -12.77
CA SER A 60 -10.50 -7.92 -13.79
C SER A 60 -10.71 -7.08 -15.06
N LEU A 61 -10.43 -7.67 -16.22
CA LEU A 61 -10.82 -7.11 -17.51
C LEU A 61 -12.25 -7.60 -17.76
N ASP A 62 -13.25 -6.80 -17.39
CA ASP A 62 -14.64 -7.02 -17.81
C ASP A 62 -14.81 -6.67 -19.30
#